data_AF-A0A3M0IXH4-F1
#
_entry.id   AF-A0A3M0IXH4-F1
#
_cell.length_a   1.000
_cell.length_b   1.000
_cell.length_c   1.000
_cell.angle_alpha   90.00
_cell.angle_beta   90.00
_cell.angle_gamma   90.00
#
_symmetry.space_group_name_H-M   'P 1'
#
loop_
_entity.id
_entity.type
_entity.pdbx_description
1 polymer ?
#
loop_
_entity_poly.entity_id
_entity_poly.type
_entity_poly.pdbx_seq_one_letter_code
_entity_poly.pdbx_strand_id
1 'polypeptide(L)'
;MGGAFALMTAASGDFQAASVNYGILPKQMDEVLKNACPVVASYGGRDRMLKGSAARLDAALDRPETAAEPRMTGGAHPARPGFRDHRARIARASPHRRTDHVSTEPAEQETRPKEEAEQGWHVDDRCLNCNIARAYAPGMISYTEGGQYGGLSKVTRQPETEADVEKMYLAAHACPTRSVHPPNGPLGPDSDPYPTPLDEEGIVHLCGHASPQTYGATSYLLKRPDGTAMMIDTPRWRPALARRYEQKVGKVTDVLITHLDHVAHARKYADAFQARLWIHEGDLHSLPDADHIIRGREPVEIGPGVIAHPFPGHTEGSTLFIADEKFCFTGDAFFWSNSQQTLEVAHSVVYDSIKTLADSVARGAEELTFEWVLPGHGDLHRLPADEMRERMRGLGRRAATYPAEPIDYGAVRY
;
A
#
# COMPACT_ATOMS: atom_id res chain seq x y z
N MET A 1 4.66 12.87 5.77
CA MET A 1 4.89 14.32 5.89
C MET A 1 4.46 15.12 4.66
N GLY A 2 4.13 14.51 3.52
CA GLY A 2 3.83 15.23 2.26
C GLY A 2 2.68 16.24 2.32
N GLY A 3 1.43 15.81 2.53
CA GLY A 3 0.28 16.72 2.42
C GLY A 3 0.25 17.84 3.45
N ALA A 4 0.70 17.61 4.69
CA ALA A 4 0.75 18.65 5.72
C ALA A 4 1.82 19.70 5.38
N PHE A 5 2.97 19.28 4.84
CA PHE A 5 4.02 20.20 4.40
C PHE A 5 3.58 20.99 3.16
N ALA A 6 2.93 20.35 2.19
CA ALA A 6 2.37 21.00 1.01
C ALA A 6 1.34 22.08 1.38
N LEU A 7 0.53 21.87 2.43
CA LEU A 7 -0.36 22.91 2.96
C LEU A 7 0.41 24.08 3.59
N MET A 8 1.50 23.82 4.30
CA MET A 8 2.31 24.86 4.95
C MET A 8 3.08 25.72 3.94
N THR A 9 3.48 25.16 2.80
CA THR A 9 4.24 25.87 1.76
C THR A 9 3.37 26.47 0.67
N ALA A 10 2.08 26.14 0.59
CA ALA A 10 1.17 26.66 -0.42
C ALA A 10 1.11 28.20 -0.45
N ALA A 11 1.33 28.87 0.68
CA ALA A 11 1.33 30.32 0.81
C ALA A 11 2.73 30.97 0.72
N SER A 12 3.79 30.23 0.37
CA SER A 12 5.14 30.80 0.31
C SER A 12 5.34 31.77 -0.86
N GLY A 13 4.48 31.69 -1.89
CA GLY A 13 4.62 32.45 -3.13
C GLY A 13 5.56 31.80 -4.15
N ASP A 14 6.18 30.67 -3.82
CA ASP A 14 7.13 29.98 -4.70
C ASP A 14 6.46 28.98 -5.66
N PHE A 15 5.19 28.66 -5.44
CA PHE A 15 4.48 27.60 -6.16
C PHE A 15 3.24 28.14 -6.88
N GLN A 16 3.00 27.62 -8.09
CA GLN A 16 1.85 27.98 -8.92
C GLN A 16 0.59 27.17 -8.56
N ALA A 17 0.75 26.00 -7.93
CA ALA A 17 -0.30 25.18 -7.36
C ALA A 17 0.32 24.19 -6.36
N ALA A 18 -0.48 23.66 -5.43
CA ALA A 18 -0.07 22.64 -4.47
C ALA A 18 -0.99 21.42 -4.54
N SER A 19 -0.40 20.22 -4.58
CA SER A 19 -1.13 18.95 -4.48
C SER A 19 -1.04 18.41 -3.05
N VAL A 20 -2.20 18.26 -2.39
CA VAL A 20 -2.31 17.92 -0.97
C VAL A 20 -3.09 16.60 -0.81
N ASN A 21 -2.37 15.49 -0.75
CA ASN A 21 -2.99 14.18 -0.53
C ASN A 21 -2.86 13.78 0.94
N TYR A 22 -3.99 13.54 1.61
CA TYR A 22 -4.09 13.15 3.03
C TYR A 22 -3.30 14.08 3.98
N GLY A 23 -3.25 15.38 3.67
CA GLY A 23 -2.55 16.36 4.48
C GLY A 23 -3.26 16.64 5.80
N ILE A 24 -2.59 16.40 6.92
CA ILE A 24 -3.10 16.82 8.24
C ILE A 24 -3.28 18.34 8.22
N LEU A 25 -4.50 18.79 8.49
CA LEU A 25 -4.81 20.21 8.50
C LEU A 25 -4.09 20.92 9.65
N PRO A 26 -3.40 22.06 9.39
CA PRO A 26 -2.80 22.85 10.44
C PRO A 26 -3.87 23.40 11.38
N LYS A 27 -3.52 23.67 12.64
CA LYS A 27 -4.49 24.23 13.61
C LYS A 27 -4.94 25.66 13.23
N GLN A 28 -4.09 26.42 12.54
CA GLN A 28 -4.31 27.82 12.14
C GLN A 28 -4.45 27.93 10.61
N MET A 29 -5.44 27.22 10.04
CA MET A 29 -5.64 27.15 8.58
C MET A 29 -5.79 28.52 7.91
N ASP A 30 -6.51 29.44 8.54
CA ASP A 30 -6.77 30.75 7.96
C ASP A 30 -5.50 31.60 7.80
N GLU A 31 -4.53 31.43 8.71
CA GLU A 31 -3.24 32.10 8.65
C GLU A 31 -2.30 31.40 7.66
N VAL A 32 -2.25 30.06 7.70
CA VAL A 32 -1.36 29.26 6.85
C VAL A 32 -1.76 29.31 5.37
N LEU A 33 -3.06 29.36 5.09
CA LEU A 33 -3.58 29.39 3.72
C LEU A 33 -3.82 30.82 3.21
N LYS A 34 -3.43 31.83 3.98
CA LYS A 34 -3.52 33.23 3.58
C LYS A 34 -2.62 33.46 2.37
N ASN A 35 -3.23 33.75 1.22
CA ASN A 35 -2.55 33.84 -0.08
C ASN A 35 -1.98 32.51 -0.60
N ALA A 36 -2.54 31.37 -0.20
CA ALA A 36 -2.16 30.09 -0.80
C ALA A 36 -2.35 30.11 -2.32
N CYS A 37 -1.42 29.47 -3.04
CA CYS A 37 -1.63 29.11 -4.44
C CYS A 37 -2.80 28.10 -4.54
N PRO A 38 -3.39 27.90 -5.75
CA PRO A 38 -4.43 26.90 -5.95
C PRO A 38 -4.05 25.53 -5.37
N VAL A 39 -4.91 24.98 -4.52
CA VAL A 39 -4.71 23.68 -3.87
C VAL A 39 -5.63 22.64 -4.50
N VAL A 40 -5.05 21.54 -4.98
CA VAL A 40 -5.77 20.31 -5.34
C VAL A 40 -5.56 19.32 -4.21
N ALA A 41 -6.61 18.95 -3.49
CA ALA A 41 -6.50 18.08 -2.34
C ALA A 41 -7.35 16.82 -2.46
N SER A 42 -6.84 15.71 -1.92
CA SER A 42 -7.56 14.45 -1.80
C SER A 42 -7.59 13.98 -0.35
N TYR A 43 -8.80 13.71 0.14
CA TYR A 43 -9.05 13.13 1.45
C TYR A 43 -10.02 11.95 1.28
N GLY A 44 -9.68 10.80 1.85
CA GLY A 44 -10.56 9.65 1.84
C GLY A 44 -11.87 9.95 2.58
N GLY A 45 -13.02 9.86 1.91
CA GLY A 45 -14.34 10.10 2.51
C GLY A 45 -14.69 9.15 3.67
N ARG A 46 -13.93 8.06 3.82
CA ARG A 46 -14.08 7.05 4.88
C ARG A 46 -12.89 7.03 5.84
N ASP A 47 -11.94 7.94 5.67
CA ASP A 47 -10.84 8.15 6.60
C ASP A 47 -11.40 8.66 7.94
N ARG A 48 -11.16 7.90 9.01
CA ARG A 48 -11.61 8.26 10.37
C ARG A 48 -10.70 9.28 11.04
N MET A 49 -9.43 9.34 10.65
CA MET A 49 -8.41 10.23 11.22
C MET A 49 -8.51 11.64 10.65
N LEU A 50 -8.79 11.77 9.35
CA LEU A 50 -8.95 13.02 8.61
C LEU A 50 -10.41 13.28 8.22
N LYS A 51 -11.36 12.65 8.92
CA LYS A 51 -12.80 12.82 8.67
C LYS A 51 -13.18 14.30 8.63
N GLY A 52 -13.81 14.72 7.53
CA GLY A 52 -14.25 16.10 7.33
C GLY A 52 -13.14 17.08 6.95
N SER A 53 -11.90 16.62 6.74
CA SER A 53 -10.78 17.50 6.35
C SER A 53 -10.99 18.13 4.98
N ALA A 54 -11.55 17.40 4.00
CA ALA A 54 -11.93 17.97 2.71
C ALA A 54 -12.86 19.18 2.87
N ALA A 55 -13.98 19.01 3.57
CA ALA A 55 -14.95 20.09 3.78
C ALA A 55 -14.37 21.26 4.58
N ARG A 56 -13.50 20.98 5.56
CA ARG A 56 -12.83 22.01 6.35
C ARG A 56 -11.80 22.79 5.54
N LEU A 57 -11.04 22.12 4.67
CA LEU A 57 -10.07 22.76 3.78
C LEU A 57 -10.78 23.62 2.75
N ASP A 58 -11.82 23.07 2.11
CA ASP A 58 -12.66 23.77 1.14
C ASP A 58 -13.23 25.06 1.75
N ALA A 59 -13.81 24.97 2.94
CA ALA A 59 -14.35 26.12 3.67
C ALA A 59 -13.29 27.16 4.12
N ALA A 60 -12.01 26.79 4.20
CA ALA A 60 -10.93 27.72 4.50
C ALA A 60 -10.40 28.41 3.23
N LEU A 61 -10.33 27.68 2.11
CA LEU A 61 -9.89 28.22 0.82
C LEU A 61 -10.94 29.16 0.19
N ASP A 62 -12.22 28.92 0.44
CA ASP A 62 -13.35 29.73 -0.05
C ASP A 62 -13.53 31.09 0.67
N ARG A 63 -12.69 31.41 1.66
CA ARG A 63 -12.80 32.67 2.38
C ARG A 63 -12.26 33.83 1.53
N PRO A 64 -12.87 35.02 1.58
CA PRO A 64 -12.47 36.15 0.74
C PRO A 64 -11.03 36.65 1.01
N GLU A 65 -10.40 36.25 2.12
CA GLU A 65 -9.01 36.60 2.46
C GLU A 65 -7.96 35.61 1.91
N THR A 66 -8.37 34.44 1.38
CA THR A 66 -7.48 33.38 0.87
C THR A 66 -7.49 33.24 -0.65
N ALA A 67 -8.46 33.86 -1.35
CA ALA A 67 -8.53 33.82 -2.80
C ALA A 67 -7.45 34.70 -3.43
N ALA A 68 -6.36 34.09 -3.92
CA ALA A 68 -5.36 34.79 -4.70
C ALA A 68 -5.96 35.31 -6.03
N GLU A 69 -5.85 36.62 -6.28
CA GLU A 69 -6.19 37.18 -7.59
C GLU A 69 -5.21 36.67 -8.66
N PRO A 70 -5.68 36.36 -9.89
CA PRO A 70 -4.79 35.96 -10.98
C PRO A 70 -3.91 37.15 -11.41
N ARG A 71 -2.63 37.12 -11.06
CA ARG A 71 -1.64 38.07 -11.56
C ARG A 71 -1.30 37.77 -13.02
N MET A 72 -1.82 38.58 -13.92
CA MET A 72 -1.37 38.68 -15.31
C MET A 72 -0.12 39.57 -15.37
N THR A 73 1.03 39.02 -15.73
CA THR A 73 2.19 39.81 -16.21
C THR A 73 2.48 39.43 -17.65
N GLY A 74 2.27 40.37 -18.57
CA GLY A 74 2.43 40.19 -20.01
C GLY A 74 3.84 40.50 -20.54
N GLY A 75 4.14 39.92 -21.69
CA GLY A 75 5.23 40.25 -22.60
C GLY A 75 5.08 39.46 -23.92
N ALA A 76 4.75 40.16 -25.01
CA ALA A 76 4.41 39.70 -26.37
C ALA A 76 5.60 39.07 -27.13
N HIS A 77 5.57 38.33 -28.27
CA HIS A 77 4.64 37.96 -29.38
C HIS A 77 5.41 36.93 -30.31
N PRO A 78 4.92 36.35 -31.45
CA PRO A 78 3.56 36.10 -31.99
C PRO A 78 3.29 34.70 -32.68
N ALA A 79 1.98 34.40 -32.92
CA ALA A 79 1.29 33.54 -33.93
C ALA A 79 1.52 31.98 -33.97
N ARG A 80 0.56 31.06 -34.23
CA ARG A 80 -0.92 30.91 -34.47
C ARG A 80 -1.20 29.36 -34.60
N PRO A 81 -2.43 28.83 -34.82
CA PRO A 81 -3.55 28.61 -33.90
C PRO A 81 -3.91 27.11 -33.69
N GLY A 82 -4.59 26.78 -32.59
CA GLY A 82 -5.40 25.56 -32.53
C GLY A 82 -5.53 24.95 -31.14
N PHE A 83 -6.54 25.36 -30.38
CA PHE A 83 -7.64 24.50 -29.94
C PHE A 83 -8.59 25.30 -29.05
N ARG A 84 -9.87 24.99 -29.18
CA ARG A 84 -11.00 25.74 -28.62
C ARG A 84 -11.08 25.61 -27.10
N ASP A 85 -11.48 26.73 -26.53
CA ASP A 85 -11.98 27.00 -25.19
C ASP A 85 -12.99 25.97 -24.68
N HIS A 86 -12.76 25.42 -23.48
CA HIS A 86 -13.84 24.93 -22.60
C HIS A 86 -13.53 25.29 -21.14
N ARG A 87 -13.88 26.52 -20.77
CA ARG A 87 -14.26 26.88 -19.40
C ARG A 87 -15.44 26.02 -18.92
N ALA A 88 -15.26 25.24 -17.86
CA ALA A 88 -16.37 24.72 -17.06
C ALA A 88 -16.51 25.57 -15.78
N ARG A 89 -17.64 26.28 -15.69
CA ARG A 89 -18.05 27.10 -14.55
C ARG A 89 -18.85 26.27 -13.53
N ILE A 90 -18.68 26.68 -12.28
CA ILE A 90 -19.45 26.41 -11.06
C ILE A 90 -20.98 26.55 -11.30
N ALA A 91 -21.77 25.66 -10.69
CA ALA A 91 -23.22 25.79 -10.56
C ALA A 91 -23.63 26.03 -9.10
N ARG A 92 -24.32 27.16 -8.86
CA ARG A 92 -25.11 27.47 -7.66
C ARG A 92 -26.58 27.18 -7.93
N ALA A 93 -27.34 26.78 -6.90
CA ALA A 93 -28.79 26.92 -6.84
C ALA A 93 -29.20 27.65 -5.54
N SER A 94 -30.24 28.48 -5.63
CA SER A 94 -30.76 29.40 -4.60
C SER A 94 -32.30 29.23 -4.46
N PRO A 95 -33.00 29.86 -3.47
CA PRO A 95 -33.89 29.14 -2.55
C PRO A 95 -35.37 29.57 -2.60
N HIS A 96 -36.26 28.77 -2.01
CA HIS A 96 -37.64 29.11 -1.55
C HIS A 96 -38.14 27.95 -0.67
N ARG A 97 -39.00 28.06 0.35
CA ARG A 97 -39.67 29.11 1.15
C ARG A 97 -40.26 28.38 2.39
N ARG A 98 -40.42 29.06 3.52
CA ARG A 98 -40.95 28.53 4.80
C ARG A 98 -42.46 28.19 4.76
N THR A 99 -42.84 27.23 5.61
CA THR A 99 -44.06 27.03 6.49
C THR A 99 -44.30 25.50 6.60
N ASP A 100 -44.64 24.82 7.70
CA ASP A 100 -45.20 25.12 9.03
C ASP A 100 -44.80 24.03 10.07
N HIS A 101 -45.04 24.35 11.34
CA HIS A 101 -44.93 23.49 12.52
C HIS A 101 -45.68 22.16 12.43
N VAL A 102 -45.00 21.04 12.75
CA VAL A 102 -45.60 19.84 13.36
C VAL A 102 -44.64 19.28 14.42
N SER A 103 -45.27 18.85 15.52
CA SER A 103 -44.79 18.40 16.81
C SER A 103 -43.71 17.33 16.80
N THR A 104 -42.76 17.44 17.73
CA THR A 104 -41.70 16.48 18.03
C THR A 104 -42.22 15.34 18.93
N GLU A 105 -42.25 14.12 18.40
CA GLU A 105 -42.21 12.89 19.20
C GLU A 105 -40.78 12.33 19.20
N PRO A 106 -40.33 11.68 20.29
CA PRO A 106 -38.96 11.21 20.38
C PRO A 106 -38.77 9.96 19.51
N ALA A 107 -37.84 10.04 18.56
CA ALA A 107 -37.43 8.91 17.75
C ALA A 107 -36.88 7.79 18.66
N GLU A 108 -37.57 6.66 18.65
CA GLU A 108 -37.11 5.41 19.23
C GLU A 108 -35.73 5.08 18.67
N GLN A 109 -34.78 4.83 19.58
CA GLN A 109 -33.50 4.23 19.22
C GLN A 109 -33.79 2.85 18.64
N GLU A 110 -33.74 2.72 17.31
CA GLU A 110 -33.59 1.43 16.65
C GLU A 110 -32.31 0.78 17.18
N THR A 111 -32.49 -0.13 18.13
CA THR A 111 -31.48 -1.08 18.54
C THR A 111 -31.06 -1.86 17.30
N ARG A 112 -29.80 -1.67 16.86
CA ARG A 112 -29.16 -2.55 15.87
C ARG A 112 -29.45 -4.01 16.25
N PRO A 113 -29.88 -4.87 15.31
CA PRO A 113 -29.98 -6.29 15.59
C PRO A 113 -28.63 -6.77 16.11
N LYS A 114 -28.64 -7.49 17.23
CA LYS A 114 -27.51 -8.35 17.62
C LYS A 114 -27.26 -9.26 16.41
N GLU A 115 -26.08 -9.15 15.80
CA GLU A 115 -25.63 -10.09 14.78
C GLU A 115 -25.90 -11.51 15.30
N GLU A 116 -26.75 -12.25 14.60
CA GLU A 116 -26.82 -13.69 14.78
C GLU A 116 -25.40 -14.20 14.59
N ALA A 117 -24.86 -14.88 15.60
CA ALA A 117 -23.51 -15.42 15.52
C ALA A 117 -23.44 -16.30 14.26
N GLU A 118 -22.71 -15.83 13.25
CA GLU A 118 -22.56 -16.57 12.01
C GLU A 118 -21.97 -17.94 12.35
N GLN A 119 -22.69 -19.00 12.00
CA GLN A 119 -22.31 -20.36 12.34
C GLN A 119 -21.07 -20.72 11.51
N GLY A 120 -19.89 -20.68 12.12
CA GLY A 120 -18.62 -21.06 11.46
C GLY A 120 -17.61 -19.93 11.37
N TRP A 121 -16.57 -20.17 10.58
CA TRP A 121 -15.65 -19.13 10.18
C TRP A 121 -16.34 -18.14 9.26
N HIS A 122 -16.02 -16.86 9.42
CA HIS A 122 -16.59 -15.82 8.59
C HIS A 122 -15.64 -14.65 8.34
N VAL A 123 -16.01 -13.79 7.39
CA VAL A 123 -15.33 -12.52 7.12
C VAL A 123 -16.31 -11.37 7.33
N ASP A 124 -15.95 -10.42 8.20
CA ASP A 124 -16.80 -9.26 8.49
C ASP A 124 -16.66 -8.10 7.48
N ASP A 125 -17.51 -7.08 7.66
CA ASP A 125 -17.63 -5.91 6.79
C ASP A 125 -16.43 -4.95 6.81
N ARG A 126 -15.47 -5.15 7.73
CA ARG A 126 -14.23 -4.37 7.80
C ARG A 126 -13.21 -4.84 6.75
N CYS A 127 -13.51 -5.90 5.99
CA CYS A 127 -12.66 -6.40 4.92
C CYS A 127 -12.34 -5.28 3.90
N LEU A 128 -11.06 -5.08 3.63
CA LEU A 128 -10.57 -4.08 2.66
C LEU A 128 -10.34 -4.68 1.26
N ASN A 129 -10.91 -5.85 0.98
CA ASN A 129 -10.69 -6.59 -0.27
C ASN A 129 -9.21 -6.95 -0.57
N CYS A 130 -8.32 -6.91 0.43
CA CYS A 130 -6.93 -7.31 0.28
C CYS A 130 -6.83 -8.83 -0.01
N ASN A 131 -6.04 -9.22 -1.02
CA ASN A 131 -5.97 -10.62 -1.49
C ASN A 131 -5.40 -11.60 -0.45
N ILE A 132 -4.74 -11.11 0.60
CA ILE A 132 -3.96 -11.92 1.56
C ILE A 132 -4.74 -13.10 2.17
N ALA A 133 -6.01 -12.91 2.53
CA ALA A 133 -6.81 -13.98 3.14
C ALA A 133 -7.16 -15.07 2.11
N ARG A 134 -7.41 -14.69 0.86
CA ARG A 134 -7.67 -15.62 -0.25
C ARG A 134 -6.41 -16.40 -0.63
N ALA A 135 -5.26 -15.73 -0.61
CA ALA A 135 -3.96 -16.34 -0.87
C ALA A 135 -3.61 -17.43 0.16
N TYR A 136 -3.93 -17.23 1.43
CA TYR A 136 -3.57 -18.18 2.51
C TYR A 136 -4.61 -19.27 2.75
N ALA A 137 -5.88 -19.05 2.40
CA ALA A 137 -6.94 -20.05 2.51
C ALA A 137 -7.67 -20.26 1.17
N PRO A 138 -6.95 -20.65 0.09
CA PRO A 138 -7.54 -20.83 -1.22
C PRO A 138 -8.59 -21.95 -1.20
N GLY A 139 -9.70 -21.73 -1.89
CA GLY A 139 -10.84 -22.65 -1.93
C GLY A 139 -11.74 -22.64 -0.68
N MET A 140 -11.35 -21.92 0.39
CA MET A 140 -12.20 -21.64 1.55
C MET A 140 -12.61 -20.17 1.60
N ILE A 141 -11.70 -19.25 1.30
CA ILE A 141 -11.97 -17.82 1.21
C ILE A 141 -11.88 -17.42 -0.25
N SER A 142 -12.93 -16.77 -0.77
CA SER A 142 -13.02 -16.33 -2.16
C SER A 142 -13.48 -14.89 -2.26
N TYR A 143 -13.29 -14.30 -3.44
CA TYR A 143 -13.82 -12.99 -3.76
C TYR A 143 -15.35 -13.05 -3.90
N THR A 144 -16.04 -12.01 -3.43
CA THR A 144 -17.44 -11.75 -3.77
C THR A 144 -17.63 -10.26 -4.01
N GLU A 145 -18.54 -9.90 -4.91
CA GLU A 145 -18.86 -8.50 -5.19
C GLU A 145 -19.56 -7.83 -4.00
N GLY A 146 -19.33 -6.53 -3.83
CA GLY A 146 -20.00 -5.71 -2.84
C GLY A 146 -19.06 -5.11 -1.80
N GLY A 147 -19.60 -4.79 -0.63
CA GLY A 147 -18.86 -4.11 0.43
C GLY A 147 -18.46 -2.68 0.04
N GLN A 148 -17.70 -2.06 0.93
CA GLN A 148 -17.24 -0.69 0.75
C GLN A 148 -16.37 -0.49 -0.50
N TYR A 149 -15.70 -1.55 -0.92
CA TYR A 149 -14.55 -1.54 -1.81
C TYR A 149 -14.86 -2.19 -3.17
N GLY A 150 -16.15 -2.38 -3.49
CA GLY A 150 -16.59 -3.03 -4.72
C GLY A 150 -16.41 -4.56 -4.72
N GLY A 151 -15.55 -5.09 -3.83
CA GLY A 151 -15.54 -6.49 -3.44
C GLY A 151 -15.15 -6.71 -1.98
N LEU A 152 -15.27 -7.95 -1.54
CA LEU A 152 -14.80 -8.44 -0.24
C LEU A 152 -14.37 -9.90 -0.34
N SER A 153 -13.54 -10.31 0.61
CA SER A 153 -13.26 -11.72 0.85
C SER A 153 -14.42 -12.33 1.65
N LYS A 154 -14.87 -13.53 1.28
CA LYS A 154 -15.95 -14.26 1.97
C LYS A 154 -15.54 -15.72 2.16
N VAL A 155 -15.90 -16.31 3.30
CA VAL A 155 -15.80 -17.77 3.49
C VAL A 155 -16.88 -18.43 2.62
N THR A 156 -16.45 -19.15 1.59
CA THR A 156 -17.31 -19.90 0.65
C THR A 156 -17.38 -21.38 0.98
N ARG A 157 -16.38 -21.90 1.69
CA ARG A 157 -16.34 -23.26 2.24
C ARG A 157 -15.78 -23.21 3.66
N GLN A 158 -16.44 -23.87 4.60
CA GLN A 158 -15.92 -24.03 5.96
C GLN A 158 -14.73 -25.01 5.96
N PRO A 159 -13.79 -24.89 6.91
CA PRO A 159 -12.69 -25.85 7.02
C PRO A 159 -13.22 -27.23 7.43
N GLU A 160 -12.77 -28.28 6.74
CA GLU A 160 -13.22 -29.67 7.00
C GLU A 160 -12.13 -30.52 7.66
N THR A 161 -10.88 -30.06 7.64
CA THR A 161 -9.71 -30.77 8.15
C THR A 161 -8.88 -29.88 9.07
N GLU A 162 -7.99 -30.47 9.87
CA GLU A 162 -7.05 -29.71 10.70
C GLU A 162 -6.17 -28.78 9.85
N ALA A 163 -5.68 -29.25 8.70
CA ALA A 163 -4.90 -28.44 7.76
C ALA A 163 -5.71 -27.27 7.17
N ASP A 164 -7.01 -27.45 6.96
CA ASP A 164 -7.90 -26.35 6.56
C ASP A 164 -8.03 -25.31 7.69
N VAL A 165 -8.17 -25.76 8.94
CA VAL A 165 -8.23 -24.87 10.12
C VAL A 165 -6.92 -24.08 10.27
N GLU A 166 -5.76 -24.70 10.07
CA GLU A 166 -4.46 -24.02 10.08
C GLU A 166 -4.38 -22.90 9.04
N LYS A 167 -4.83 -23.17 7.80
CA LYS A 167 -4.92 -22.16 6.73
C LYS A 167 -5.85 -21.00 7.10
N MET A 168 -6.97 -21.28 7.76
CA MET A 168 -7.88 -20.24 8.23
C MET A 168 -7.22 -19.36 9.31
N TYR A 169 -6.43 -19.93 10.22
CA TYR A 169 -5.66 -19.13 11.19
C TYR A 169 -4.52 -18.33 10.54
N LEU A 170 -3.83 -18.87 9.53
CA LEU A 170 -2.88 -18.10 8.73
C LEU A 170 -3.57 -16.88 8.11
N ALA A 171 -4.68 -17.07 7.40
CA ALA A 171 -5.45 -15.99 6.80
C ALA A 171 -5.93 -14.95 7.84
N ALA A 172 -6.41 -15.42 8.99
CA ALA A 172 -6.93 -14.54 10.04
C ALA A 172 -5.87 -13.72 10.75
N HIS A 173 -4.69 -14.30 10.99
CA HIS A 173 -3.60 -13.57 11.61
C HIS A 173 -2.84 -12.66 10.65
N ALA A 174 -2.88 -12.96 9.35
CA ALA A 174 -2.38 -12.10 8.30
C ALA A 174 -3.28 -10.89 8.00
N CYS A 175 -4.59 -11.05 8.09
CA CYS A 175 -5.57 -10.06 7.67
C CYS A 175 -5.32 -8.67 8.31
N PRO A 176 -5.15 -7.61 7.51
CA PRO A 176 -4.81 -6.29 8.02
C PRO A 176 -5.91 -5.67 8.88
N THR A 177 -7.17 -6.05 8.68
CA THR A 177 -8.30 -5.57 9.49
C THR A 177 -8.77 -6.54 10.55
N ARG A 178 -8.17 -7.74 10.63
CA ARG A 178 -8.66 -8.84 11.49
C ARG A 178 -10.13 -9.11 11.23
N SER A 179 -10.47 -9.24 9.96
CA SER A 179 -11.83 -9.47 9.48
C SER A 179 -12.18 -10.94 9.35
N VAL A 180 -11.19 -11.86 9.30
CA VAL A 180 -11.46 -13.30 9.31
C VAL A 180 -11.57 -13.78 10.75
N HIS A 181 -12.71 -14.35 11.11
CA HIS A 181 -13.04 -14.75 12.48
C HIS A 181 -13.29 -16.25 12.59
N PRO A 182 -12.80 -16.91 13.66
CA PRO A 182 -13.18 -18.28 13.97
C PRO A 182 -14.58 -18.33 14.61
N PRO A 183 -15.24 -19.51 14.61
CA PRO A 183 -16.59 -19.68 15.17
C PRO A 183 -16.71 -19.40 16.67
N ASN A 184 -15.62 -19.60 17.43
CA ASN A 184 -15.65 -19.63 18.90
C ASN A 184 -15.23 -18.30 19.56
N GLY A 185 -15.37 -17.16 18.86
CA GLY A 185 -15.05 -15.84 19.39
C GLY A 185 -13.73 -15.25 18.84
N PRO A 186 -13.09 -14.30 19.54
CA PRO A 186 -11.93 -13.59 19.01
C PRO A 186 -10.70 -14.49 18.88
N LEU A 187 -9.79 -14.14 17.97
CA LEU A 187 -8.49 -14.79 17.80
C LEU A 187 -7.69 -14.77 19.11
N GLY A 188 -7.42 -15.95 19.68
CA GLY A 188 -6.60 -16.11 20.87
C GLY A 188 -5.10 -15.98 20.56
N PRO A 189 -4.24 -15.58 21.53
CA PRO A 189 -2.80 -15.46 21.32
C PRO A 189 -2.11 -16.77 20.89
N ASP A 190 -2.60 -17.91 21.38
CA ASP A 190 -2.04 -19.24 21.10
C ASP A 190 -2.42 -19.77 19.71
N SER A 191 -3.35 -19.10 19.03
CA SER A 191 -3.77 -19.44 17.66
C SER A 191 -2.92 -18.80 16.58
N ASP A 192 -1.92 -18.00 16.97
CA ASP A 192 -1.11 -17.20 16.07
C ASP A 192 0.07 -18.01 15.50
N PRO A 193 0.04 -18.38 14.21
CA PRO A 193 1.08 -19.23 13.62
C PRO A 193 2.37 -18.46 13.29
N TYR A 194 2.37 -17.12 13.41
CA TYR A 194 3.45 -16.30 12.91
C TYR A 194 4.54 -16.00 13.95
N PRO A 195 5.81 -15.88 13.53
CA PRO A 195 6.31 -16.09 12.16
C PRO A 195 6.36 -17.59 11.77
N THR A 196 5.91 -17.93 10.56
CA THR A 196 5.87 -19.30 10.05
C THR A 196 6.87 -19.48 8.91
N PRO A 197 7.62 -20.60 8.82
CA PRO A 197 8.51 -20.85 7.69
C PRO A 197 7.74 -20.96 6.38
N LEU A 198 8.30 -20.39 5.32
CA LEU A 198 7.76 -20.45 3.96
C LEU A 198 8.33 -21.62 3.16
N ASP A 199 9.61 -21.93 3.36
CA ASP A 199 10.33 -23.02 2.74
C ASP A 199 10.70 -24.12 3.75
N GLU A 200 11.04 -25.30 3.25
CA GLU A 200 11.39 -26.48 4.06
C GLU A 200 12.64 -26.27 4.91
N GLU A 201 13.59 -25.47 4.42
CA GLU A 201 14.82 -25.14 5.15
C GLU A 201 14.59 -24.06 6.23
N GLY A 202 13.41 -23.43 6.22
CA GLY A 202 13.07 -22.31 7.10
C GLY A 202 14.00 -21.13 6.91
N ILE A 203 14.44 -20.85 5.67
CA ILE A 203 15.29 -19.70 5.36
C ILE A 203 14.44 -18.43 5.38
N VAL A 204 13.26 -18.47 4.76
CA VAL A 204 12.30 -17.37 4.73
C VAL A 204 11.12 -17.70 5.63
N HIS A 205 10.67 -16.70 6.41
CA HIS A 205 9.45 -16.79 7.20
C HIS A 205 8.48 -15.69 6.79
N LEU A 206 7.19 -16.00 6.78
CA LEU A 206 6.13 -15.01 6.71
C LEU A 206 5.95 -14.37 8.09
N CYS A 207 5.83 -13.04 8.14
CA CYS A 207 5.59 -12.33 9.40
C CYS A 207 4.12 -12.31 9.84
N GLY A 208 3.20 -12.53 8.89
CA GLY A 208 1.77 -12.29 9.08
C GLY A 208 1.47 -10.84 9.47
N HIS A 209 0.32 -10.62 10.12
CA HIS A 209 -0.02 -9.34 10.74
C HIS A 209 0.13 -8.11 9.84
N ALA A 210 -0.33 -8.22 8.60
CA ALA A 210 -0.27 -7.12 7.66
C ALA A 210 -0.95 -5.85 8.21
N SER A 211 -0.58 -4.70 7.68
CA SER A 211 -1.06 -3.41 8.17
C SER A 211 -1.95 -2.72 7.16
N PRO A 212 -3.10 -2.14 7.56
CA PRO A 212 -3.85 -1.25 6.68
C PRO A 212 -3.04 -0.03 6.24
N GLN A 213 -2.01 0.35 7.01
CA GLN A 213 -1.10 1.46 6.69
C GLN A 213 -0.04 1.08 5.64
N THR A 214 0.05 -0.18 5.28
CA THR A 214 0.87 -0.71 4.18
C THR A 214 -0.02 -1.43 3.17
N TYR A 215 -1.30 -1.04 3.09
CA TYR A 215 -2.32 -1.64 2.20
C TYR A 215 -2.53 -3.16 2.31
N GLY A 216 -2.06 -3.77 3.39
CA GLY A 216 -2.13 -5.21 3.59
C GLY A 216 -0.93 -5.99 3.03
N ALA A 217 0.20 -5.31 2.83
CA ALA A 217 1.43 -5.92 2.35
C ALA A 217 1.88 -7.11 3.21
N THR A 218 2.39 -8.13 2.53
CA THR A 218 3.13 -9.26 3.08
C THR A 218 4.56 -8.81 3.38
N SER A 219 5.05 -9.18 4.55
CA SER A 219 6.42 -8.91 4.97
C SER A 219 7.10 -10.20 5.40
N TYR A 220 8.42 -10.22 5.30
CA TYR A 220 9.21 -11.44 5.40
C TYR A 220 10.36 -11.29 6.41
N LEU A 221 10.80 -12.40 6.98
CA LEU A 221 12.08 -12.53 7.65
C LEU A 221 12.96 -13.49 6.85
N LEU A 222 14.17 -13.05 6.52
CA LEU A 222 15.19 -13.82 5.82
C LEU A 222 16.31 -14.18 6.79
N LYS A 223 16.44 -15.45 7.15
CA LYS A 223 17.58 -15.93 7.93
C LYS A 223 18.84 -15.99 7.08
N ARG A 224 19.97 -15.67 7.69
CA ARG A 224 21.30 -15.76 7.08
C ARG A 224 22.12 -16.88 7.74
N PRO A 225 23.11 -17.46 7.04
CA PRO A 225 23.91 -18.59 7.55
C PRO A 225 24.70 -18.30 8.83
N ASP A 226 24.97 -17.02 9.14
CA ASP A 226 25.68 -16.59 10.35
C ASP A 226 24.79 -16.51 11.60
N GLY A 227 23.51 -16.88 11.50
CA GLY A 227 22.54 -16.85 12.60
C GLY A 227 21.85 -15.49 12.78
N THR A 228 22.11 -14.53 11.91
CA THR A 228 21.34 -13.26 11.84
C THR A 228 20.14 -13.39 10.91
N ALA A 229 19.31 -12.35 10.88
CA ALA A 229 18.20 -12.24 9.94
C ALA A 229 18.04 -10.82 9.42
N MET A 230 17.35 -10.69 8.29
CA MET A 230 16.91 -9.42 7.70
C MET A 230 15.38 -9.41 7.64
N MET A 231 14.75 -8.28 7.92
CA MET A 231 13.32 -8.07 7.71
C MET A 231 13.12 -7.38 6.37
N ILE A 232 12.25 -7.92 5.52
CA ILE A 232 11.89 -7.31 4.23
C ILE A 232 10.46 -6.82 4.31
N ASP A 233 10.32 -5.50 4.12
CA ASP A 233 9.13 -4.72 4.43
C ASP A 233 8.62 -4.95 5.86
N THR A 234 7.52 -4.31 6.25
CA THR A 234 7.09 -4.36 7.66
C THR A 234 5.63 -4.76 7.86
N PRO A 235 5.35 -5.67 8.82
CA PRO A 235 3.99 -5.90 9.25
C PRO A 235 3.55 -4.75 10.17
N ARG A 236 2.35 -4.85 10.74
CA ARG A 236 1.91 -3.90 11.77
C ARG A 236 2.84 -3.94 12.97
N TRP A 237 3.36 -2.78 13.37
CA TRP A 237 4.16 -2.63 14.58
C TRP A 237 3.43 -3.09 15.84
N ARG A 238 4.06 -4.03 16.56
CA ARG A 238 3.81 -4.32 17.98
C ARG A 238 5.11 -4.75 18.64
N PRO A 239 5.45 -4.25 19.85
CA PRO A 239 6.66 -4.68 20.57
C PRO A 239 6.73 -6.20 20.80
N ALA A 240 5.58 -6.84 21.02
CA ALA A 240 5.51 -8.30 21.20
C ALA A 240 5.86 -9.08 19.92
N LEU A 241 5.52 -8.54 18.74
CA LEU A 241 5.85 -9.17 17.46
C LEU A 241 7.34 -9.08 17.18
N ALA A 242 7.97 -7.91 17.41
CA ALA A 242 9.42 -7.76 17.29
C ALA A 242 10.16 -8.80 18.13
N ARG A 243 9.83 -8.93 19.42
CA ARG A 243 10.43 -9.94 20.29
C ARG A 243 10.21 -11.37 19.79
N ARG A 244 8.98 -11.68 19.34
CA ARG A 244 8.67 -13.02 18.80
C ARG A 244 9.47 -13.33 17.54
N TYR A 245 9.68 -12.34 16.67
CA TYR A 245 10.49 -12.50 15.46
C TYR A 245 11.93 -12.84 15.81
N GLU A 246 12.61 -12.07 16.65
CA GLU A 246 14.00 -12.38 17.04
C GLU A 246 14.13 -13.72 17.77
N GLN A 247 13.14 -14.09 18.60
CA GLN A 247 13.10 -15.41 19.23
C GLN A 247 13.04 -16.55 18.21
N LYS A 248 12.40 -16.34 17.04
CA LYS A 248 12.30 -17.36 15.99
C LYS A 248 13.53 -17.39 15.10
N VAL A 249 13.97 -16.22 14.61
CA VAL A 249 14.94 -16.15 13.49
C VAL A 249 16.35 -15.74 13.92
N GLY A 250 16.56 -15.37 15.19
CA GLY A 250 17.80 -14.77 15.65
C GLY A 250 17.78 -13.24 15.53
N LYS A 251 18.93 -12.61 15.78
CA LYS A 251 19.04 -11.15 15.75
C LYS A 251 18.71 -10.60 14.35
N VAL A 252 17.77 -9.66 14.27
CA VAL A 252 17.49 -8.96 13.02
C VAL A 252 18.47 -7.79 12.89
N THR A 253 19.29 -7.77 11.84
CA THR A 253 20.34 -6.76 11.65
C THR A 253 19.97 -5.66 10.67
N ASP A 254 19.02 -5.95 9.78
CA ASP A 254 18.62 -5.05 8.71
C ASP A 254 17.11 -5.09 8.54
N VAL A 255 16.53 -3.91 8.31
CA VAL A 255 15.16 -3.73 7.83
C VAL A 255 15.26 -3.13 6.43
N LEU A 256 14.84 -3.90 5.44
CA LEU A 256 14.96 -3.59 4.01
C LEU A 256 13.58 -3.19 3.49
N ILE A 257 13.45 -1.95 3.00
CA ILE A 257 12.18 -1.47 2.44
C ILE A 257 12.23 -1.51 0.92
N THR A 258 11.25 -2.17 0.31
CA THR A 258 11.18 -2.30 -1.14
C THR A 258 10.74 -1.01 -1.82
N HIS A 259 9.78 -0.28 -1.23
CA HIS A 259 9.28 0.99 -1.76
C HIS A 259 8.44 1.78 -0.74
N LEU A 260 8.04 3.01 -1.10
CA LEU A 260 7.38 4.00 -0.24
C LEU A 260 6.09 3.53 0.43
N ASP A 261 5.33 2.59 -0.16
CA ASP A 261 4.05 2.14 0.40
C ASP A 261 4.23 1.29 1.67
N HIS A 262 5.43 0.72 1.87
CA HIS A 262 5.69 -0.27 2.93
C HIS A 262 6.44 0.31 4.13
N VAL A 263 6.64 1.64 4.18
CA VAL A 263 7.49 2.32 5.18
C VAL A 263 6.85 2.49 6.56
N ALA A 264 5.53 2.31 6.68
CA ALA A 264 4.75 2.83 7.81
C ALA A 264 5.25 2.36 9.20
N HIS A 265 5.83 1.16 9.30
CA HIS A 265 6.32 0.58 10.56
C HIS A 265 7.85 0.42 10.59
N ALA A 266 8.55 0.81 9.52
CA ALA A 266 9.97 0.57 9.28
C ALA A 266 10.87 1.05 10.43
N ARG A 267 10.80 2.33 10.78
CA ARG A 267 11.63 2.93 11.84
C ARG A 267 11.41 2.27 13.20
N LYS A 268 10.16 1.93 13.55
CA LYS A 268 9.86 1.27 14.84
C LYS A 268 10.48 -0.12 14.95
N TYR A 269 10.46 -0.89 13.85
CA TYR A 269 11.13 -2.18 13.79
C TYR A 269 12.65 -2.02 13.83
N ALA A 270 13.21 -1.09 13.05
CA ALA A 270 14.65 -0.82 13.06
C ALA A 270 15.16 -0.46 14.46
N ASP A 271 14.49 0.47 15.16
CA ASP A 271 14.88 0.89 16.50
C ASP A 271 14.80 -0.26 17.51
N ALA A 272 13.76 -1.09 17.41
CA ALA A 272 13.53 -2.19 18.36
C ALA A 272 14.53 -3.34 18.19
N PHE A 273 14.94 -3.62 16.95
CA PHE A 273 15.97 -4.61 16.64
C PHE A 273 17.39 -4.05 16.77
N GLN A 274 17.53 -2.72 16.89
CA GLN A 274 18.81 -2.02 16.69
C GLN A 274 19.42 -2.38 15.33
N ALA A 275 18.56 -2.44 14.32
CA ALA A 275 18.87 -2.82 12.95
C ALA A 275 19.10 -1.58 12.07
N ARG A 276 19.85 -1.77 10.98
CA ARG A 276 20.02 -0.75 9.94
C ARG A 276 18.76 -0.66 9.08
N LEU A 277 18.24 0.55 8.89
CA LEU A 277 17.10 0.77 8.01
C LEU A 277 17.55 1.20 6.61
N TRP A 278 17.14 0.45 5.59
CA TRP A 278 17.50 0.67 4.20
C TRP A 278 16.30 1.11 3.37
N ILE A 279 16.52 2.08 2.47
CA ILE A 279 15.58 2.48 1.42
C ILE A 279 16.35 3.01 0.20
N HIS A 280 15.73 2.98 -0.98
CA HIS A 280 16.28 3.63 -2.16
C HIS A 280 16.08 5.15 -2.14
N GLU A 281 17.00 5.89 -2.75
CA GLU A 281 16.97 7.35 -2.76
C GLU A 281 15.72 7.96 -3.40
N GLY A 282 15.17 7.31 -4.43
CA GLY A 282 13.91 7.72 -5.09
C GLY A 282 12.71 7.77 -4.13
N ASP A 283 12.72 6.92 -3.09
CA ASP A 283 11.65 6.85 -2.10
C ASP A 283 12.06 7.45 -0.75
N LEU A 284 13.26 8.02 -0.62
CA LEU A 284 13.79 8.55 0.65
C LEU A 284 12.90 9.62 1.28
N HIS A 285 12.17 10.38 0.48
CA HIS A 285 11.21 11.38 0.95
C HIS A 285 10.11 10.79 1.86
N SER A 286 9.82 9.49 1.73
CA SER A 286 8.85 8.76 2.54
C SER A 286 9.44 8.25 3.86
N LEU A 287 10.76 8.09 3.93
CA LEU A 287 11.51 7.59 5.08
C LEU A 287 12.84 8.35 5.25
N PRO A 288 12.80 9.67 5.52
CA PRO A 288 13.98 10.54 5.45
C PRO A 288 15.06 10.20 6.48
N ASP A 289 14.68 9.55 7.57
CA ASP A 289 15.58 9.18 8.65
C ASP A 289 16.26 7.82 8.42
N ALA A 290 16.17 7.21 7.23
CA ALA A 290 16.82 5.92 6.92
C ALA A 290 18.33 5.94 7.16
N ASP A 291 18.88 4.84 7.67
CA ASP A 291 20.30 4.74 8.07
C ASP A 291 21.21 4.53 6.85
N HIS A 292 20.74 3.77 5.88
CA HIS A 292 21.46 3.45 4.65
C HIS A 292 20.59 3.69 3.42
N ILE A 293 21.19 4.24 2.37
CA ILE A 293 20.48 4.67 1.16
C ILE A 293 21.08 3.96 -0.06
N ILE A 294 20.24 3.21 -0.77
CA ILE A 294 20.58 2.60 -2.06
C ILE A 294 20.48 3.69 -3.13
N ARG A 295 21.47 3.75 -4.04
CA ARG A 295 21.59 4.84 -5.03
C ARG A 295 21.75 4.31 -6.44
N GLY A 296 21.27 5.09 -7.40
CA GLY A 296 21.41 4.79 -8.82
C GLY A 296 20.58 3.60 -9.26
N ARG A 297 21.03 2.92 -10.33
CA ARG A 297 20.29 1.80 -10.93
C ARG A 297 21.03 0.47 -10.89
N GLU A 298 22.28 0.50 -10.43
CA GLU A 298 23.14 -0.67 -10.38
C GLU A 298 22.82 -1.55 -9.16
N PRO A 299 22.96 -2.88 -9.28
CA PRO A 299 22.82 -3.77 -8.13
C PRO A 299 23.84 -3.46 -7.03
N VAL A 300 23.41 -3.56 -5.77
CA VAL A 300 24.25 -3.32 -4.58
C VAL A 300 24.13 -4.49 -3.62
N GLU A 301 25.25 -5.08 -3.21
CA GLU A 301 25.25 -6.08 -2.16
C GLU A 301 25.01 -5.43 -0.79
N ILE A 302 23.94 -5.86 -0.11
CA ILE A 302 23.53 -5.35 1.20
C ILE A 302 24.18 -6.14 2.34
N GLY A 303 24.36 -7.43 2.10
CA GLY A 303 25.06 -8.36 2.98
C GLY A 303 25.33 -9.66 2.22
N PRO A 304 26.07 -10.62 2.81
CA PRO A 304 26.51 -11.82 2.10
C PRO A 304 25.34 -12.53 1.40
N GLY A 305 25.38 -12.57 0.07
CA GLY A 305 24.37 -13.24 -0.76
C GLY A 305 23.02 -12.51 -0.86
N VAL A 306 22.91 -11.25 -0.40
CA VAL A 306 21.68 -10.45 -0.50
C VAL A 306 21.97 -9.20 -1.32
N ILE A 307 21.40 -9.13 -2.52
CA ILE A 307 21.61 -8.06 -3.49
C ILE A 307 20.34 -7.24 -3.61
N ALA A 308 20.46 -5.92 -3.43
CA ALA A 308 19.43 -4.96 -3.81
C ALA A 308 19.55 -4.66 -5.30
N HIS A 309 18.46 -4.82 -6.04
CA HIS A 309 18.33 -4.46 -7.44
C HIS A 309 17.35 -3.28 -7.55
N PRO A 310 17.84 -2.05 -7.77
CA PRO A 310 16.95 -0.94 -8.12
C PRO A 310 16.09 -1.30 -9.33
N PHE A 311 14.78 -1.15 -9.17
CA PHE A 311 13.76 -1.62 -10.09
C PHE A 311 12.63 -0.60 -10.20
N PRO A 312 12.94 0.63 -10.69
CA PRO A 312 11.99 1.73 -10.69
C PRO A 312 10.80 1.43 -11.62
N GLY A 313 9.67 2.06 -11.31
CA GLY A 313 8.50 2.10 -12.15
C GLY A 313 7.20 2.01 -11.37
N HIS A 314 7.08 1.08 -10.42
CA HIS A 314 5.99 1.09 -9.44
C HIS A 314 6.07 2.37 -8.59
N THR A 315 7.24 2.59 -8.01
CA THR A 315 7.70 3.89 -7.49
C THR A 315 9.08 4.21 -8.09
N GLU A 316 9.53 5.45 -7.97
CA GLU A 316 10.88 5.84 -8.38
C GLU A 316 11.95 5.06 -7.59
N GLY A 317 11.71 4.79 -6.30
CA GLY A 317 12.61 4.05 -5.43
C GLY A 317 12.36 2.55 -5.29
N SER A 318 11.51 1.97 -6.15
CA SER A 318 11.22 0.54 -6.08
C SER A 318 12.49 -0.30 -6.21
N THR A 319 12.68 -1.26 -5.30
CA THR A 319 13.87 -2.10 -5.19
C THR A 319 13.47 -3.55 -4.93
N LEU A 320 14.02 -4.48 -5.70
CA LEU A 320 13.94 -5.91 -5.40
C LEU A 320 15.10 -6.29 -4.49
N PHE A 321 14.88 -7.20 -3.54
CA PHE A 321 15.97 -7.84 -2.81
C PHE A 321 16.06 -9.30 -3.26
N ILE A 322 17.21 -9.75 -3.72
CA ILE A 322 17.44 -11.13 -4.13
C ILE A 322 18.44 -11.77 -3.19
N ALA A 323 18.01 -12.84 -2.53
CA ALA A 323 18.84 -13.65 -1.65
C ALA A 323 19.23 -14.96 -2.34
N ASP A 324 20.54 -15.18 -2.44
CA ASP A 324 21.18 -16.41 -2.89
C ASP A 324 20.70 -16.90 -4.26
N GLU A 325 20.31 -15.98 -5.15
CA GLU A 325 19.67 -16.26 -6.45
C GLU A 325 18.47 -17.23 -6.35
N LYS A 326 17.82 -17.27 -5.18
CA LYS A 326 16.73 -18.21 -4.85
C LYS A 326 15.47 -17.47 -4.46
N PHE A 327 15.57 -16.45 -3.61
CA PHE A 327 14.41 -15.70 -3.08
C PHE A 327 14.41 -14.27 -3.60
N CYS A 328 13.44 -13.92 -4.44
CA CYS A 328 13.26 -12.57 -4.95
C CYS A 328 12.09 -11.89 -4.23
N PHE A 329 12.41 -10.95 -3.34
CA PHE A 329 11.44 -10.09 -2.67
C PHE A 329 11.13 -8.90 -3.57
N THR A 330 9.94 -8.90 -4.15
CA THR A 330 9.64 -8.02 -5.29
C THR A 330 8.93 -6.73 -4.93
N GLY A 331 8.50 -6.59 -3.67
CA GLY A 331 7.56 -5.53 -3.29
C GLY A 331 6.34 -5.60 -4.20
N ASP A 332 6.04 -4.48 -4.86
CA ASP A 332 4.89 -4.38 -5.78
C ASP A 332 5.32 -4.30 -7.26
N ALA A 333 6.60 -4.54 -7.56
CA ALA A 333 7.09 -4.50 -8.93
C ALA A 333 6.44 -5.56 -9.83
N PHE A 334 6.29 -6.79 -9.31
CA PHE A 334 5.56 -7.88 -9.94
C PHE A 334 5.23 -8.98 -8.93
N PHE A 335 4.21 -9.78 -9.24
CA PHE A 335 3.69 -10.85 -8.39
C PHE A 335 3.27 -12.06 -9.22
N TRP A 336 2.93 -13.19 -8.58
CA TRP A 336 2.39 -14.35 -9.27
C TRP A 336 0.88 -14.22 -9.46
N SER A 337 0.41 -14.43 -10.68
CA SER A 337 -1.01 -14.51 -11.00
C SER A 337 -1.47 -15.97 -11.03
N ASN A 338 -2.32 -16.35 -10.08
CA ASN A 338 -2.93 -17.68 -10.07
C ASN A 338 -3.86 -17.92 -11.25
N SER A 339 -4.53 -16.89 -11.80
CA SER A 339 -5.41 -17.07 -12.97
C SER A 339 -4.62 -17.29 -14.26
N GLN A 340 -3.51 -16.58 -14.45
CA GLN A 340 -2.71 -16.67 -15.68
C GLN A 340 -1.53 -17.66 -15.56
N GLN A 341 -1.26 -18.18 -14.35
CA GLN A 341 -0.14 -19.08 -14.06
C GLN A 341 1.20 -18.51 -14.55
N THR A 342 1.40 -17.20 -14.33
CA THR A 342 2.58 -16.44 -14.77
C THR A 342 2.79 -15.21 -13.88
N LEU A 343 3.91 -14.52 -14.08
CA LEU A 343 4.20 -13.26 -13.40
C LEU A 343 3.41 -12.11 -14.02
N GLU A 344 2.94 -11.19 -13.20
CA GLU A 344 2.19 -10.01 -13.65
C GLU A 344 2.63 -8.74 -12.92
N VAL A 345 2.34 -7.59 -13.52
CA VAL A 345 2.40 -6.29 -12.85
C VAL A 345 0.99 -5.78 -12.62
N ALA A 346 0.76 -5.11 -11.50
CA ALA A 346 -0.52 -4.50 -11.22
C ALA A 346 -0.58 -3.10 -11.86
N HIS A 347 -0.90 -3.05 -13.15
CA HIS A 347 -0.90 -1.81 -13.96
C HIS A 347 -1.67 -0.65 -13.31
N SER A 348 -2.77 -0.94 -12.62
CA SER A 348 -3.65 0.06 -12.00
C SER A 348 -3.06 0.76 -10.78
N VAL A 349 -1.98 0.25 -10.19
CA VAL A 349 -1.36 0.80 -8.96
C VAL A 349 0.08 1.26 -9.19
N VAL A 350 0.48 1.49 -10.44
CA VAL A 350 1.81 2.02 -10.79
C VAL A 350 1.83 3.53 -10.58
N TYR A 351 2.66 4.02 -9.66
CA TYR A 351 2.67 5.41 -9.20
C TYR A 351 3.78 6.29 -9.79
N ASP A 352 4.77 5.71 -10.48
CA ASP A 352 5.81 6.45 -11.21
C ASP A 352 5.62 6.36 -12.73
N SER A 353 5.84 5.18 -13.33
CA SER A 353 5.74 5.04 -14.78
C SER A 353 5.68 3.59 -15.19
N ILE A 354 4.59 3.21 -15.86
CA ILE A 354 4.46 1.87 -16.43
C ILE A 354 5.54 1.58 -17.48
N LYS A 355 6.02 2.61 -18.19
CA LYS A 355 7.12 2.46 -19.14
C LYS A 355 8.45 2.21 -18.43
N THR A 356 8.73 2.94 -17.35
CA THR A 356 9.91 2.69 -16.51
C THR A 356 9.86 1.29 -15.91
N LEU A 357 8.67 0.85 -15.44
CA LEU A 357 8.49 -0.50 -14.93
C LEU A 357 8.73 -1.55 -16.03
N ALA A 358 8.21 -1.33 -17.23
CA ALA A 358 8.43 -2.21 -18.37
C ALA A 358 9.91 -2.32 -18.75
N ASP A 359 10.66 -1.22 -18.70
CA ASP A 359 12.10 -1.23 -18.93
C ASP A 359 12.86 -1.97 -17.83
N SER A 360 12.45 -1.80 -16.56
CA SER A 360 13.00 -2.56 -15.43
C SER A 360 12.71 -4.06 -15.55
N VAL A 361 11.50 -4.44 -15.97
CA VAL A 361 11.13 -5.83 -16.26
C VAL A 361 11.93 -6.41 -17.42
N ALA A 362 12.12 -5.64 -18.50
CA ALA A 362 12.90 -6.09 -19.65
C ALA A 362 14.35 -6.37 -19.24
N ARG A 363 14.99 -5.46 -18.48
CA ARG A 363 16.31 -5.67 -17.88
C ARG A 363 16.30 -6.92 -16.98
N GLY A 364 15.32 -7.03 -16.09
CA GLY A 364 15.23 -8.14 -15.15
C GLY A 364 15.04 -9.50 -15.81
N ALA A 365 14.40 -9.55 -16.98
CA ALA A 365 14.25 -10.78 -17.77
C ALA A 365 15.56 -11.32 -18.34
N GLU A 366 16.59 -10.47 -18.44
CA GLU A 366 17.93 -10.83 -18.89
C GLU A 366 18.85 -11.14 -17.71
N GLU A 367 18.75 -10.37 -16.64
CA GLU A 367 19.74 -10.35 -15.55
C GLU A 367 19.37 -11.19 -14.33
N LEU A 368 18.08 -11.36 -14.02
CA LEU A 368 17.67 -11.95 -12.74
C LEU A 368 17.58 -13.48 -12.80
N THR A 369 18.00 -14.12 -11.69
CA THR A 369 17.84 -15.54 -11.41
C THR A 369 17.23 -15.70 -10.02
N PHE A 370 16.11 -16.43 -9.93
CA PHE A 370 15.43 -16.75 -8.66
C PHE A 370 14.45 -17.91 -8.85
N GLU A 371 14.12 -18.60 -7.76
CA GLU A 371 13.10 -19.66 -7.73
C GLU A 371 11.77 -19.16 -7.14
N TRP A 372 11.85 -18.30 -6.13
CA TRP A 372 10.71 -17.77 -5.39
C TRP A 372 10.42 -16.32 -5.77
N VAL A 373 9.17 -16.03 -6.12
CA VAL A 373 8.63 -14.66 -6.18
C VAL A 373 7.87 -14.36 -4.90
N LEU A 374 8.31 -13.33 -4.17
CA LEU A 374 7.82 -12.97 -2.84
C LEU A 374 7.38 -11.49 -2.82
N PRO A 375 6.13 -11.21 -3.23
CA PRO A 375 5.64 -9.85 -3.36
C PRO A 375 5.11 -9.26 -2.04
N GLY A 376 5.02 -7.95 -1.97
CA GLY A 376 4.22 -7.28 -0.93
C GLY A 376 2.73 -7.57 -1.13
N HIS A 377 2.24 -7.43 -2.36
CA HIS A 377 0.85 -7.69 -2.71
C HIS A 377 0.70 -8.72 -3.84
N GLY A 378 -0.36 -9.53 -3.76
CA GLY A 378 -0.62 -10.62 -4.71
C GLY A 378 -0.16 -11.97 -4.18
N ASP A 379 -0.09 -12.96 -5.06
CA ASP A 379 0.30 -14.31 -4.68
C ASP A 379 1.82 -14.50 -4.82
N LEU A 380 2.38 -15.28 -3.89
CA LEU A 380 3.74 -15.79 -3.97
C LEU A 380 3.77 -17.13 -4.72
N HIS A 381 4.90 -17.49 -5.29
CA HIS A 381 5.03 -18.77 -5.98
C HIS A 381 6.49 -19.23 -6.08
N ARG A 382 6.68 -20.53 -6.26
CA ARG A 382 7.98 -21.15 -6.50
C ARG A 382 7.95 -21.93 -7.80
N LEU A 383 8.95 -21.71 -8.65
CA LEU A 383 9.26 -22.56 -9.80
C LEU A 383 10.77 -22.85 -9.81
N PRO A 384 11.22 -23.90 -10.51
CA PRO A 384 12.63 -24.02 -10.86
C PRO A 384 13.14 -22.74 -11.54
N ALA A 385 14.39 -22.36 -11.28
CA ALA A 385 14.96 -21.08 -11.73
C ALA A 385 14.84 -20.86 -13.26
N ASP A 386 15.02 -21.91 -14.06
CA ASP A 386 14.88 -21.82 -15.53
C ASP A 386 13.44 -21.53 -15.96
N GLU A 387 12.46 -22.18 -15.33
CA GLU A 387 11.04 -21.89 -15.59
C GLU A 387 10.66 -20.49 -15.14
N MET A 388 11.15 -20.04 -13.97
CA MET A 388 10.91 -18.68 -13.49
C MET A 388 11.51 -17.63 -14.43
N ARG A 389 12.70 -17.90 -14.98
CA ARG A 389 13.33 -17.06 -16.01
C ARG A 389 12.48 -16.97 -17.28
N GLU A 390 11.86 -18.06 -17.71
CA GLU A 390 10.90 -18.03 -18.81
C GLU A 390 9.66 -17.18 -18.49
N ARG A 391 9.14 -17.26 -17.25
CA ARG A 391 8.03 -16.41 -16.80
C ARG A 391 8.42 -14.93 -16.78
N MET A 392 9.64 -14.59 -16.34
CA MET A 392 10.17 -13.22 -16.40
C MET A 392 10.31 -12.71 -17.85
N ARG A 393 10.87 -13.52 -18.76
CA ARG A 393 10.93 -13.17 -20.20
C ARG A 393 9.54 -13.00 -20.82
N GLY A 394 8.59 -13.82 -20.41
CA GLY A 394 7.19 -13.66 -20.78
C GLY A 394 6.60 -12.34 -20.31
N LEU A 395 6.86 -11.97 -19.05
CA LEU A 395 6.46 -10.68 -18.49
C LEU A 395 7.11 -9.52 -19.24
N GLY A 396 8.40 -9.56 -19.53
CA GLY A 396 9.10 -8.52 -20.32
C GLY A 396 8.48 -8.29 -21.69
N ARG A 397 8.15 -9.36 -22.42
CA ARG A 397 7.45 -9.24 -23.72
C ARG A 397 6.07 -8.59 -23.59
N ARG A 398 5.30 -8.94 -22.55
CA ARG A 398 3.98 -8.33 -22.30
C ARG A 398 4.13 -6.87 -21.88
N ALA A 399 5.07 -6.58 -20.98
CA ALA A 399 5.28 -5.25 -20.44
C ALA A 399 5.70 -4.24 -21.50
N ALA A 400 6.49 -4.67 -22.49
CA ALA A 400 6.84 -3.86 -23.66
C ALA A 400 5.61 -3.36 -24.44
N THR A 401 4.48 -4.08 -24.38
CA THR A 401 3.24 -3.69 -25.08
C THR A 401 2.33 -2.78 -24.27
N TYR A 402 2.62 -2.49 -22.99
CA TYR A 402 1.74 -1.65 -22.18
C TYR A 402 1.66 -0.24 -22.75
N PRO A 403 0.45 0.33 -22.87
CA PRO A 403 0.29 1.71 -23.34
C PRO A 403 0.94 2.68 -22.36
N ALA A 404 1.47 3.79 -22.87
CA ALA A 404 1.84 4.90 -22.01
C ALA A 404 0.54 5.58 -21.56
N GLU A 405 0.19 5.43 -20.28
CA GLU A 405 -0.99 6.05 -19.69
C GLU A 405 -0.57 7.02 -18.59
N PRO A 406 -1.26 8.17 -18.45
CA PRO A 406 -1.06 9.03 -17.29
C PRO A 406 -1.43 8.27 -16.01
N ILE A 407 -0.69 8.51 -14.93
CA ILE A 407 -0.99 7.90 -13.63
C ILE A 407 -2.36 8.40 -13.17
N ASP A 408 -3.30 7.48 -13.03
CA ASP A 408 -4.61 7.75 -12.44
C ASP A 408 -4.62 7.34 -10.96
N TYR A 409 -4.26 8.29 -10.09
CA TYR A 409 -4.35 8.11 -8.64
C TYR A 409 -5.77 7.83 -8.13
N GLY A 410 -6.81 8.02 -8.96
CA GLY A 410 -8.21 7.75 -8.64
C GLY A 410 -8.74 6.41 -9.18
N ALA A 411 -8.00 5.73 -10.06
CA ALA A 411 -8.36 4.42 -10.61
C ALA A 411 -8.26 3.30 -9.56
N VAL A 412 -7.45 3.50 -8.51
CA VAL A 412 -7.30 2.56 -7.39
C VAL A 412 -8.51 2.68 -6.46
N ARG A 413 -9.58 1.97 -6.81
CA ARG A 413 -10.61 1.60 -5.84
C ARG A 413 -10.20 0.26 -5.26
N TYR A 414 -9.59 0.29 -4.06
CA TYR A 414 -9.44 -0.92 -3.24
C TYR A 414 -10.80 -1.60 -3.10
#